data_AF-A0AAN4YI47-F1
#
_entry.id   AF-A0AAN4YI47-F1
#
_cell.length_a   1.000
_cell.length_b   1.000
_cell.length_c   1.000
_cell.angle_alpha   90.00
_cell.angle_beta   90.00
_cell.angle_gamma   90.00
#
_symmetry.space_group_name_H-M   'P 1'
#
loop_
_entity.id
_entity.type
_entity.pdbx_description
1 polymer ?
#
loop_
_entity_poly.entity_id
_entity_poly.type
_entity_poly.pdbx_seq_one_letter_code
_entity_poly.pdbx_strand_id
1 'polypeptide(L)'
;MASTQNSTIFEAASRCWNHFSELLDLHNNDTVKLQLFEELRGRFSIWGSYIGVFAPPLSSLDARLDPHPDLKDMVLELLDMVTRNILWGDCRLRCLIVGFDLTCDYNDSREGIDADNRESLIK
;
A
#
# COMPACT_ATOMS: atom_id res chain seq x y z
N MET A 1 -0.95 -14.02 -7.96
CA MET A 1 -0.93 -12.68 -8.57
C MET A 1 -2.37 -12.18 -8.54
N ALA A 2 -2.78 -11.62 -7.39
CA ALA A 2 -4.18 -11.30 -7.12
C ALA A 2 -4.49 -9.88 -7.57
N SER A 3 -5.27 -9.80 -8.64
CA SER A 3 -6.18 -8.73 -9.07
C SER A 3 -6.20 -7.42 -8.26
N THR A 4 -5.41 -6.44 -8.69
CA THR A 4 -5.63 -4.99 -8.50
C THR A 4 -6.76 -4.44 -9.37
N GLN A 5 -7.70 -5.28 -9.80
CA GLN A 5 -8.58 -5.03 -10.96
C GLN A 5 -9.59 -3.87 -10.77
N ASN A 6 -9.78 -3.34 -9.57
CA ASN A 6 -10.78 -2.29 -9.31
C ASN A 6 -10.28 -1.08 -8.48
N SER A 7 -8.99 -0.99 -8.15
CA SER A 7 -8.51 0.17 -7.38
C SER A 7 -8.07 1.31 -8.31
N THR A 8 -8.35 2.54 -7.91
CA THR A 8 -7.81 3.72 -8.61
C THR A 8 -6.37 3.99 -8.16
N ILE A 9 -5.59 4.66 -9.01
CA ILE A 9 -4.24 5.11 -8.64
C ILE A 9 -4.34 6.07 -7.46
N PHE A 10 -5.35 6.94 -7.44
CA PHE A 10 -5.67 7.80 -6.31
C PHE A 10 -5.82 7.02 -4.99
N GLU A 11 -6.61 5.95 -4.98
CA GLU A 11 -6.82 5.12 -3.78
C GLU A 11 -5.52 4.45 -3.33
N ALA A 12 -4.80 3.80 -4.25
CA ALA A 12 -3.55 3.10 -3.94
C ALA A 12 -2.49 4.07 -3.38
N ALA A 13 -2.37 5.27 -3.97
CA ALA A 13 -1.46 6.29 -3.48
C ALA A 13 -1.90 6.89 -2.14
N SER A 14 -3.21 7.00 -1.90
CA SER A 14 -3.74 7.44 -0.60
C SER A 14 -3.40 6.45 0.50
N ARG A 15 -3.42 5.14 0.23
CA ARG A 15 -2.97 4.12 1.19
C ARG A 15 -1.49 4.29 1.55
N CYS A 16 -0.63 4.47 0.53
CA CYS A 16 0.79 4.76 0.76
C CYS A 16 0.98 6.01 1.64
N TRP A 17 0.23 7.08 1.36
CA TRP A 17 0.30 8.34 2.10
C TRP A 17 -0.12 8.17 3.57
N ASN A 18 -1.18 7.40 3.81
CA ASN A 18 -1.68 7.14 5.15
C ASN A 18 -0.65 6.34 5.96
N HIS A 19 -0.03 5.31 5.37
CA HIS A 19 1.03 4.56 6.05
C HIS A 19 2.24 5.43 6.39
N PHE A 20 2.66 6.33 5.50
CA PHE A 20 3.69 7.31 5.86
C PHE A 20 3.27 8.20 7.04
N SER A 21 2.01 8.64 7.09
CA SER A 21 1.50 9.48 8.17
C SER A 21 1.49 8.72 9.50
N GLU A 22 1.00 7.49 9.50
CA GLU A 22 1.01 6.59 10.66
C GLU A 22 2.42 6.36 11.19
N LEU A 23 3.41 6.13 10.31
CA LEU A 23 4.80 5.94 10.73
C LEU A 23 5.42 7.18 11.35
N LEU A 24 5.11 8.37 10.82
CA LEU A 24 5.58 9.63 11.41
C LEU A 24 5.00 9.83 12.81
N ASP A 25 3.73 9.50 13.01
CA ASP A 25 3.08 9.56 14.32
C ASP A 25 3.67 8.53 15.29
N LEU A 26 3.91 7.29 14.83
CA LEU A 26 4.47 6.20 15.63
C LEU A 26 5.93 6.45 16.07
N HIS A 27 6.75 7.04 15.20
CA HIS A 27 8.17 7.28 15.45
C HIS A 27 8.51 8.74 15.78
N ASN A 28 7.53 9.53 16.24
CA ASN A 28 7.72 10.95 16.59
C ASN A 28 8.83 11.22 17.64
N ASN A 29 9.20 10.19 18.41
CA ASN A 29 10.26 10.25 19.42
C ASN A 29 11.64 9.77 18.92
N ASP A 30 11.72 9.16 17.74
CA ASP A 30 12.96 8.66 17.13
C ASP A 30 13.39 9.61 15.99
N THR A 31 14.21 10.61 16.32
CA THR A 31 14.56 11.69 15.39
C THR A 31 15.18 11.21 14.08
N VAL A 32 15.95 10.11 14.11
CA VAL A 32 16.60 9.58 12.91
C VAL A 32 15.58 8.93 11.99
N LYS A 33 14.67 8.10 12.53
CA LYS A 33 13.60 7.48 11.73
C LYS A 33 12.61 8.52 11.24
N LEU A 34 12.27 9.49 12.07
CA LEU A 34 11.37 10.57 11.72
C LEU A 34 11.89 11.32 10.48
N GLN A 35 13.16 11.75 10.50
CA GLN A 35 13.79 12.42 9.35
C GLN A 35 13.77 11.56 8.08
N LEU A 36 14.06 10.26 8.20
CA LEU A 36 14.03 9.33 7.07
C LEU A 36 12.61 9.21 6.48
N PHE A 37 11.60 9.01 7.31
CA PHE A 37 10.22 8.88 6.85
C PHE A 37 9.67 10.20 6.29
N GLU A 38 10.05 11.34 6.85
CA GLU A 38 9.72 12.67 6.31
C GLU A 38 10.30 12.85 4.92
N GLU A 39 11.57 12.48 4.72
CA GLU A 39 12.22 12.54 3.42
C GLU A 39 11.53 11.65 2.39
N LEU A 40 11.24 10.40 2.74
CA LEU A 40 10.56 9.45 1.84
C LEU A 40 9.14 9.92 1.49
N ARG A 41 8.36 10.37 2.48
CA ARG A 41 7.03 10.95 2.27
C ARG A 41 7.09 12.20 1.39
N GLY A 42 8.09 13.05 1.60
CA GLY A 42 8.32 14.25 0.79
C GLY A 42 8.59 13.91 -0.69
N ARG A 43 9.46 12.94 -0.96
CA ARG A 43 9.73 12.45 -2.32
C ARG A 43 8.47 11.87 -2.99
N PHE A 44 7.69 11.10 -2.23
CA PHE A 44 6.42 10.56 -2.71
C PHE A 44 5.41 11.67 -3.04
N SER A 45 5.33 12.71 -2.20
CA SER A 45 4.48 13.89 -2.44
C SER A 45 4.85 14.62 -3.74
N ILE A 46 6.15 14.85 -3.95
CA ILE A 46 6.66 15.51 -5.16
C ILE A 46 6.30 14.69 -6.40
N TRP A 47 6.54 13.38 -6.38
CA TRP A 47 6.15 12.48 -7.46
C TRP A 47 4.65 12.56 -7.74
N GLY A 48 3.82 12.42 -6.70
CA GLY A 48 2.36 12.44 -6.83
C GLY A 48 1.83 13.76 -7.38
N SER A 49 2.42 14.88 -6.97
CA SER A 49 2.08 16.22 -7.46
C SER A 49 2.51 16.42 -8.92
N TYR A 50 3.71 15.96 -9.28
CA TYR A 50 4.26 16.12 -10.63
C TYR A 50 3.41 15.42 -11.70
N ILE A 51 2.91 14.22 -11.41
CA ILE A 51 2.10 13.45 -12.36
C ILE A 51 0.58 13.63 -12.16
N GLY A 52 0.15 14.34 -11.11
CA GLY A 52 -1.26 14.60 -10.84
C GLY A 52 -2.03 13.41 -10.27
N VAL A 53 -1.41 12.62 -9.38
CA VAL A 53 -2.09 11.51 -8.68
C VAL A 53 -3.30 12.00 -7.89
N PHE A 54 -3.13 13.11 -7.18
CA PHE A 54 -4.17 13.72 -6.34
C PHE A 54 -4.86 14.90 -7.03
N ALA A 55 -4.76 15.00 -8.37
CA ALA A 55 -5.43 16.06 -9.12
C ALA A 55 -6.94 15.79 -9.24
N PRO A 56 -7.77 16.81 -9.56
CA PRO A 56 -9.20 16.64 -9.79
C PRO A 56 -9.51 15.53 -10.81
N PRO A 57 -10.68 14.86 -10.74
CA PRO A 57 -10.96 13.66 -11.53
C PRO A 57 -10.68 13.75 -13.03
N LEU A 58 -10.90 14.91 -13.66
CA LEU A 58 -10.68 15.09 -15.11
C LEU A 58 -9.21 15.34 -15.49
N SER A 59 -8.36 15.71 -14.54
CA SER A 59 -6.93 15.95 -14.73
C SER A 59 -6.05 15.00 -13.93
N SER A 60 -6.67 14.00 -13.30
CA SER A 60 -6.00 12.99 -12.50
C SER A 60 -5.19 12.03 -13.38
N LEU A 61 -4.23 11.36 -12.76
CA LEU A 61 -3.49 10.30 -13.43
C LEU A 61 -4.41 9.14 -13.85
N ASP A 62 -5.44 8.83 -13.06
CA ASP A 62 -6.47 7.85 -13.42
C ASP A 62 -7.16 8.21 -14.74
N ALA A 63 -7.62 9.45 -14.91
CA ALA A 63 -8.26 9.87 -16.16
C ALA A 63 -7.29 9.90 -17.35
N ARG A 64 -6.03 10.26 -17.11
CA ARG A 64 -5.00 10.26 -18.16
C ARG A 64 -4.63 8.85 -18.64
N LEU A 65 -4.76 7.84 -17.77
CA LEU A 65 -4.44 6.44 -18.08
C LEU A 65 -5.68 5.59 -18.37
N ASP A 66 -6.88 6.16 -18.38
CA ASP A 66 -8.11 5.47 -18.77
C ASP A 66 -7.99 4.76 -20.15
N PRO A 67 -7.36 5.37 -21.18
CA PRO A 67 -7.14 4.69 -22.47
C PRO A 67 -5.99 3.66 -22.45
N HIS A 68 -5.24 3.55 -21.35
CA HIS A 68 -3.99 2.80 -21.22
C HIS A 68 -4.00 1.91 -19.95
N PRO A 69 -4.85 0.87 -19.93
CA PRO A 69 -5.04 0.03 -18.75
C PRO A 69 -3.77 -0.72 -18.31
N ASP A 70 -2.90 -1.08 -19.26
CA ASP A 70 -1.60 -1.68 -19.00
C ASP A 70 -0.66 -0.76 -18.19
N LEU A 71 -0.64 0.53 -18.55
CA LEU A 71 0.13 1.53 -17.80
C LEU A 71 -0.45 1.75 -16.41
N LYS A 72 -1.79 1.77 -16.29
CA LYS A 72 -2.48 1.87 -15.01
C LYS A 72 -2.11 0.70 -14.09
N ASP A 73 -2.17 -0.52 -14.60
CA ASP A 73 -1.84 -1.72 -13.85
C ASP A 73 -0.38 -1.69 -13.35
N MET A 74 0.57 -1.28 -14.21
CA MET A 74 1.96 -1.13 -13.78
C MET A 74 2.13 -0.10 -12.66
N VAL A 75 1.42 1.04 -12.72
CA VAL A 75 1.47 2.04 -11.64
C VAL A 75 0.88 1.49 -10.34
N LEU A 76 -0.23 0.75 -10.43
CA LEU A 76 -0.86 0.10 -9.27
C LEU A 76 0.07 -0.95 -8.64
N GLU A 77 0.75 -1.77 -9.45
CA GLU A 77 1.74 -2.73 -8.97
C GLU A 77 2.93 -2.04 -8.27
N LEU A 78 3.42 -0.92 -8.82
CA LEU A 78 4.48 -0.15 -8.19
C LEU A 78 4.03 0.46 -6.85
N LEU A 79 2.81 0.97 -6.76
CA LEU A 79 2.25 1.50 -5.51
C LEU A 79 2.04 0.41 -4.45
N ASP A 80 1.64 -0.79 -4.87
CA ASP A 80 1.59 -1.95 -3.99
C ASP A 80 2.98 -2.31 -3.44
N MET A 81 4.01 -2.32 -4.31
CA MET A 81 5.40 -2.55 -3.87
C MET A 81 5.88 -1.47 -2.89
N VAL A 82 5.54 -0.21 -3.14
CA VAL A 82 5.86 0.90 -2.21
C VAL A 82 5.16 0.68 -0.87
N THR A 83 3.87 0.32 -0.86
CA THR A 83 3.12 0.00 0.37
C THR A 83 3.81 -1.11 1.16
N ARG A 84 4.15 -2.22 0.51
CA ARG A 84 4.86 -3.33 1.16
C ARG A 84 6.22 -2.92 1.70
N ASN A 85 6.98 -2.10 0.96
CA ASN A 85 8.27 -1.60 1.41
C ASN A 85 8.15 -0.69 2.64
N ILE A 86 7.10 0.14 2.72
CA ILE A 86 6.82 0.99 3.88
C ILE A 86 6.54 0.12 5.11
N LEU A 87 5.64 -0.86 4.97
CA LEU A 87 5.27 -1.79 6.05
C LEU A 87 6.45 -2.66 6.51
N TRP A 88 7.26 -3.16 5.57
CA TRP A 88 8.46 -3.93 5.89
C TRP A 88 9.55 -3.07 6.53
N GLY A 89 9.69 -1.81 6.12
CA GLY A 89 10.59 -0.84 6.75
C GLY A 89 10.30 -0.73 8.25
N ASP A 90 9.03 -0.64 8.63
CA ASP A 90 8.60 -0.61 10.02
C ASP A 90 8.85 -1.93 10.76
N CYS A 91 8.43 -3.07 10.19
CA CYS A 91 8.66 -4.40 10.77
C CYS A 91 10.16 -4.68 11.02
N ARG A 92 11.03 -4.31 10.07
CA ARG A 92 12.48 -4.54 10.19
C ARG A 92 13.11 -3.66 11.28
N LEU A 93 12.58 -2.46 11.50
CA LEU A 93 13.01 -1.57 12.58
C LEU A 93 12.48 -2.02 13.95
N ARG A 94 11.29 -2.62 14.02
CA ARG A 94 10.73 -3.22 15.23
C ARG A 94 11.47 -4.49 15.65
N CYS A 95 11.82 -5.35 14.69
CA CYS A 95 12.48 -6.64 14.94
C CYS A 95 13.92 -6.50 15.50
N LEU A 96 14.58 -5.36 15.29
CA LEU A 96 15.92 -5.10 15.84
C LEU A 96 15.92 -4.68 17.33
N ILE A 97 14.76 -4.30 17.89
CA ILE A 97 14.67 -3.75 19.27
C ILE A 97 14.09 -4.78 20.26
N VAL A 98 13.23 -5.68 19.79
CA VAL A 98 12.64 -6.77 20.58
C VAL A 98 12.89 -8.07 19.84
N GLY A 99 13.96 -8.78 20.22
CA GLY A 99 14.19 -10.13 19.71
C GLY A 99 12.93 -10.98 19.96
N PHE A 100 12.40 -11.58 18.89
CA PHE A 100 11.10 -12.27 18.74
C PHE A 100 9.87 -11.35 18.58
N ASP A 101 9.28 -11.29 17.36
CA ASP A 101 8.05 -12.05 17.06
C ASP A 101 7.70 -12.10 15.56
N LEU A 102 7.09 -13.22 15.15
CA LEU A 102 6.95 -13.77 13.79
C LEU A 102 5.75 -13.26 12.97
N THR A 103 5.13 -12.12 13.29
CA THR A 103 3.79 -11.79 12.75
C THR A 103 3.77 -10.93 11.48
N CYS A 104 4.93 -10.56 10.91
CA CYS A 104 4.95 -9.79 9.65
C CYS A 104 4.76 -10.66 8.40
N ASP A 105 4.74 -11.98 8.54
CA ASP A 105 4.28 -12.88 7.48
C ASP A 105 2.76 -13.09 7.62
N TYR A 106 2.05 -12.80 6.52
CA TYR A 106 0.89 -13.57 6.09
C TYR A 106 -0.46 -13.33 6.80
N ASN A 107 -1.13 -12.22 6.45
CA ASN A 107 -2.60 -12.12 6.51
C ASN A 107 -3.17 -11.59 5.18
N ASP A 108 -2.70 -12.14 4.06
CA ASP A 108 -3.46 -12.17 2.81
C ASP A 108 -3.89 -13.62 2.56
N SER A 109 -4.83 -14.08 3.38
CA SER A 109 -5.59 -15.29 3.13
C SER A 109 -7.06 -14.98 3.37
N ARG A 110 -7.73 -14.65 2.27
CA ARG A 110 -9.12 -15.04 1.96
C ARG A 110 -9.88 -15.72 3.12
N GLU A 111 -10.75 -14.98 3.78
CA GLU A 111 -12.02 -15.53 4.27
C GLU A 111 -13.14 -14.61 3.83
N GLY A 112 -13.86 -15.06 2.81
CA GLY A 112 -14.96 -14.33 2.20
C GLY A 112 -15.38 -14.95 0.88
N ILE A 113 -15.53 -16.28 0.83
CA ILE A 113 -16.25 -16.99 -0.23
C ILE A 113 -17.07 -18.11 0.43
N ASP A 114 -18.38 -17.86 0.49
CA ASP A 114 -19.51 -18.78 0.38
C ASP A 114 -19.59 -20.00 1.33
N ALA A 115 -20.35 -19.79 2.42
CA ALA A 115 -21.10 -20.85 3.07
C ALA A 115 -22.33 -21.20 2.24
N ASP A 116 -22.16 -22.00 1.19
CA ASP A 116 -23.26 -22.77 0.61
C ASP A 116 -22.73 -24.06 -0.04
N ASN A 117 -23.42 -25.16 0.27
CA ASN A 117 -23.46 -26.41 -0.49
C ASN A 117 -22.28 -27.41 -0.39
N ARG A 118 -22.39 -28.37 0.55
CA ARG A 118 -22.43 -29.84 0.28
C ARG A 118 -22.57 -30.64 1.58
N GLU A 119 -23.80 -30.76 2.08
CA GLU A 119 -24.22 -32.00 2.76
C GLU A 119 -24.93 -32.85 1.71
N SER A 120 -24.17 -33.63 0.95
CA SER A 120 -24.71 -34.82 0.30
C SER A 120 -23.58 -35.83 0.06
N LEU A 121 -23.81 -37.04 0.59
CA LEU A 121 -23.05 -38.28 0.43
C LEU A 121 -21.62 -38.26 0.98
N ILE A 122 -21.40 -38.81 2.19
CA ILE A 122 -20.86 -40.17 2.39
C ILE A 122 -21.24 -40.66 3.80
N LYS A 123 -21.95 -41.80 3.82
CA LYS A 123 -22.48 -42.63 4.93
C LYS A 123 -23.84 -42.25 5.49
#